data_AF-R7QED5-F1
#
_entry.id   AF-R7QED5-F1
#
_cell.length_a   1.000
_cell.length_b   1.000
_cell.length_c   1.000
_cell.angle_alpha   90.00
_cell.angle_beta   90.00
_cell.angle_gamma   90.00
#
_symmetry.space_group_name_H-M   'P 1'
#
loop_
_entity.id
_entity.type
_entity.pdbx_description
1 polymer ?
#
loop_
_entity_poly.entity_id
_entity_poly.type
_entity_poly.pdbx_seq_one_letter_code
_entity_poly.pdbx_strand_id
1 'polypeptide(L)'
;MELSENATLLAKGAGGNLASNGVVLVSNLQLASLVVCLGVALLASHRLDLGVEWKLAVAAGRCLVQLSALGLVLVPIIMYNYPPVVLAYITLMMLVAAVEASARPPYVFDAMVVVCFISITATVAMFGLFTFTVVLGTGLDAQYCIPIIGMITGQSMSSLSVALSNIVTEFAERKSNIENLLALGASKWEASYDVMRSSVLLGLTPTLNTMSVTGLVSIPGK
;
A
#
# COMPACT_ATOMS: atom_id res chain seq x y z
N MET A 1 26.03 21.07 52.03
CA MET A 1 26.42 20.85 50.63
C MET A 1 25.56 19.79 49.93
N GLU A 2 24.63 19.11 50.64
CA GLU A 2 23.68 18.12 50.09
C GLU A 2 22.28 18.68 49.74
N LEU A 3 22.03 19.99 49.96
CA LEU A 3 20.74 20.63 49.67
C LEU A 3 20.62 21.23 48.25
N SER A 4 21.73 21.33 47.50
CA SER A 4 21.72 21.81 46.10
C SER A 4 21.56 20.66 45.09
N GLU A 5 21.97 19.43 45.45
CA GLU A 5 21.95 18.29 44.53
C GLU A 5 20.53 17.72 44.34
N ASN A 6 19.71 17.77 45.40
CA ASN A 6 18.31 17.37 45.37
C ASN A 6 17.38 18.31 44.57
N ALA A 7 17.74 19.59 44.40
CA ALA A 7 16.96 20.52 43.56
C ALA A 7 17.11 20.20 42.06
N THR A 8 18.29 19.76 41.63
CA THR A 8 18.55 19.30 40.25
C THR A 8 17.91 17.95 39.95
N LEU A 9 17.71 17.09 40.95
CA LEU A 9 17.01 15.81 40.77
C LEU A 9 15.49 15.97 40.67
N LEU A 10 14.91 17.03 41.24
CA LEU A 10 13.49 17.36 41.06
C LEU A 10 13.17 18.01 39.70
N ALA A 11 14.15 18.62 39.03
CA ALA A 11 13.99 19.10 37.65
C ALA A 11 14.06 17.98 36.60
N LYS A 12 14.57 16.80 36.98
CA LYS A 12 14.80 15.66 36.08
C LYS A 12 13.80 14.51 36.26
N GLY A 13 13.02 14.52 37.35
CA GLY A 13 12.14 13.41 37.76
C GLY A 13 10.65 13.53 37.39
N ALA A 14 10.16 14.68 36.96
CA ALA A 14 8.75 14.84 36.62
C ALA A 14 8.61 16.02 35.64
N GLY A 15 8.59 15.83 34.32
CA GLY A 15 7.75 14.82 33.66
C GLY A 15 6.25 15.01 33.96
N GLY A 16 5.91 15.92 34.89
CA GLY A 16 4.58 16.38 35.22
C GLY A 16 4.13 17.38 34.17
N ASN A 17 3.75 16.87 33.01
CA ASN A 17 2.67 17.44 32.22
C ASN A 17 2.06 16.40 31.26
N LEU A 18 1.94 15.16 31.76
CA LEU A 18 0.82 14.29 31.40
C LEU A 18 -0.40 14.76 32.19
N ALA A 19 -1.07 15.81 31.71
CA ALA A 19 -2.52 16.01 31.81
C ALA A 19 -2.88 17.49 31.65
N SER A 20 -3.29 17.90 30.45
CA SER A 20 -4.52 18.70 30.28
C SER A 20 -4.79 18.91 28.79
N ASN A 21 -5.53 17.97 28.18
CA ASN A 21 -6.06 17.94 26.81
C ASN A 21 -5.15 17.35 25.73
N GLY A 22 -5.37 16.06 25.41
CA GLY A 22 -5.48 15.51 24.05
C GLY A 22 -4.51 15.93 22.94
N VAL A 23 -3.39 16.55 23.26
CA VAL A 23 -2.38 17.06 22.34
C VAL A 23 -1.05 16.57 22.89
N VAL A 24 -0.48 15.58 22.21
CA VAL A 24 0.91 15.21 22.47
C VAL A 24 1.75 16.40 22.06
N LEU A 25 2.31 17.12 23.02
CA LEU A 25 3.34 18.13 22.79
C LEU A 25 4.54 17.40 22.18
N VAL A 26 4.68 17.47 20.86
CA VAL A 26 5.84 16.94 20.14
C VAL A 26 7.07 17.65 20.69
N SER A 27 7.93 16.91 21.39
CA SER A 27 9.16 17.47 21.94
C SER A 27 10.08 17.89 20.80
N ASN A 28 10.77 19.03 20.93
CA ASN A 28 11.74 19.51 19.93
C ASN A 28 12.78 18.44 19.56
N LEU A 29 13.06 17.50 20.47
CA LEU A 29 13.97 16.38 20.24
C LEU A 29 13.38 15.30 19.30
N GLN A 30 12.06 15.05 19.36
CA GLN A 30 11.37 14.15 18.43
C GLN A 30 11.25 14.77 17.04
N LEU A 31 11.03 16.09 16.99
CA LEU A 31 11.05 16.82 15.73
C LEU A 31 12.45 16.80 15.10
N ALA A 32 13.50 17.02 15.92
CA ALA A 32 14.89 16.97 15.46
C ALA A 32 15.30 15.58 14.98
N SER A 33 14.90 14.50 15.65
CA SER A 33 15.22 13.13 15.21
C SER A 33 14.54 12.76 13.89
N LEU A 34 13.29 13.20 13.69
CA LEU A 34 12.59 13.05 12.40
C LEU A 34 13.29 13.82 11.27
N VAL A 35 13.69 15.07 11.53
CA VAL A 35 14.40 15.90 10.53
C VAL A 35 15.77 15.31 10.19
N VAL A 36 16.51 14.77 11.17
CA VAL A 36 17.79 14.10 10.94
C VAL A 36 17.59 12.83 10.11
N CYS A 37 16.59 12.01 10.44
CA CYS A 37 16.29 10.79 9.69
C CYS A 37 15.89 11.11 8.23
N LEU A 38 15.06 12.15 8.04
CA LEU A 38 14.69 12.66 6.72
C LEU A 38 15.91 13.20 5.97
N GLY A 39 16.80 13.91 6.66
CA GLY A 39 18.05 14.44 6.09
C GLY A 39 19.00 13.35 5.63
N VAL A 40 19.12 12.25 6.39
CA VAL A 40 19.92 11.08 5.98
C VAL A 40 19.29 10.38 4.78
N ALA A 41 17.97 10.21 4.74
CA ALA A 41 17.28 9.65 3.59
C ALA A 41 17.45 10.51 2.32
N LEU A 42 17.36 11.84 2.46
CA LEU A 42 17.59 12.79 1.37
C LEU A 42 19.05 12.79 0.90
N LEU A 43 20.02 12.74 1.82
CA LEU A 43 21.44 12.68 1.49
C LEU A 43 21.79 11.35 0.79
N ALA A 44 21.23 10.24 1.26
CA ALA A 44 21.38 8.93 0.63
C ALA A 44 20.75 8.93 -0.78
N SER A 45 19.58 9.53 -0.96
CA SER A 45 18.92 9.69 -2.26
C SER A 45 19.75 10.54 -3.23
N HIS A 46 20.34 11.64 -2.75
CA HIS A 46 21.19 12.52 -3.56
C HIS A 46 22.54 11.88 -3.90
N ARG A 47 23.09 11.05 -3.01
CA ARG A 47 24.36 10.32 -3.24
C ARG A 47 24.21 9.17 -4.24
N LEU A 48 22.99 8.68 -4.47
CA LEU A 48 22.71 7.55 -5.35
C LEU A 48 22.38 7.94 -6.79
N ASP A 49 22.32 9.24 -7.11
CA ASP A 49 22.16 9.81 -8.47
C ASP A 49 21.07 9.12 -9.30
N LEU A 50 19.96 8.77 -8.62
CA LEU A 50 18.99 7.81 -9.15
C LEU A 50 18.10 8.39 -10.27
N GLY A 51 18.19 9.69 -10.58
CA GLY A 51 17.28 10.37 -11.52
C GLY A 51 15.80 10.31 -11.12
N VAL A 52 15.53 9.91 -9.86
CA VAL A 52 14.18 9.70 -9.31
C VAL A 52 13.63 10.96 -8.64
N GLU A 53 14.44 12.00 -8.42
CA GLU A 53 14.06 13.22 -7.68
C GLU A 53 12.76 13.84 -8.22
N TRP A 54 12.68 14.03 -9.53
CA TRP A 54 11.48 14.56 -10.19
C TRP A 54 10.31 13.58 -10.15
N LYS A 55 10.56 12.28 -10.35
CA LYS A 55 9.51 11.25 -10.30
C LYS A 55 8.89 11.16 -8.90
N LEU A 56 9.71 11.29 -7.86
CA LEU A 56 9.28 11.29 -6.47
C LEU A 56 8.51 12.57 -6.13
N ALA A 57 8.99 13.73 -6.57
CA ALA A 57 8.29 15.01 -6.36
C ALA A 57 6.91 15.02 -7.04
N VAL A 58 6.81 14.53 -8.28
CA VAL A 58 5.53 14.41 -8.99
C VAL A 58 4.63 13.39 -8.32
N ALA A 59 5.14 12.24 -7.87
CA ALA A 59 4.36 11.24 -7.15
C ALA A 59 3.82 11.78 -5.81
N ALA A 60 4.66 12.48 -5.04
CA ALA A 60 4.27 13.12 -3.80
C ALA A 60 3.21 14.21 -4.02
N GLY A 61 3.40 15.08 -5.02
CA GLY A 61 2.43 16.09 -5.39
C GLY A 61 1.09 15.48 -5.81
N ARG A 62 1.10 14.44 -6.64
CA ARG A 62 -0.11 13.68 -7.01
C ARG A 62 -0.80 13.07 -5.80
N CYS A 63 -0.04 12.47 -4.87
CA CYS A 63 -0.57 11.87 -3.65
C CYS A 63 -1.25 12.92 -2.76
N LEU A 64 -0.63 14.08 -2.55
CA LEU A 64 -1.21 15.17 -1.77
C LEU A 64 -2.52 15.67 -2.39
N VAL A 65 -2.55 15.85 -3.70
CA VAL A 65 -3.76 16.28 -4.43
C VAL A 65 -4.84 15.21 -4.33
N GLN A 66 -4.50 13.93 -4.55
CA GLN A 66 -5.44 12.81 -4.46
C GLN A 66 -6.03 12.68 -3.06
N LEU A 67 -5.22 12.74 -2.01
CA LEU A 67 -5.70 12.61 -0.63
C LEU A 67 -6.60 13.79 -0.22
N SER A 68 -6.24 15.01 -0.66
CA SER A 68 -7.05 16.21 -0.42
C SER A 68 -8.40 16.13 -1.14
N ALA A 69 -8.39 15.74 -2.41
CA ALA A 69 -9.62 15.55 -3.20
C ALA A 69 -10.49 14.42 -2.63
N LEU A 70 -9.87 13.30 -2.22
CA LEU A 70 -10.54 12.16 -1.60
C LEU A 70 -11.28 12.59 -0.33
N GLY A 71 -10.64 13.38 0.54
CA GLY A 71 -11.26 13.89 1.75
C GLY A 71 -12.51 14.74 1.46
N LEU A 72 -12.44 15.62 0.46
CA LEU A 72 -13.57 16.47 0.07
C LEU A 72 -14.75 15.67 -0.53
N VAL A 73 -14.46 14.63 -1.31
CA VAL A 73 -15.48 13.76 -1.92
C VAL A 73 -16.11 12.82 -0.89
N LEU A 74 -15.33 12.33 0.09
CA LEU A 74 -15.77 11.31 1.02
C LEU A 74 -16.73 11.85 2.10
N VAL A 75 -16.52 13.09 2.58
CA VAL A 75 -17.37 13.72 3.60
C VAL A 75 -18.87 13.72 3.23
N PRO A 76 -19.30 14.19 2.04
CA PRO A 76 -20.72 14.14 1.68
C PRO A 76 -21.23 12.71 1.48
N ILE A 77 -20.42 11.79 0.94
CA ILE A 77 -20.82 10.39 0.72
C ILE A 77 -21.14 9.70 2.04
N ILE A 78 -20.32 9.92 3.07
CA ILE A 78 -20.54 9.34 4.39
C ILE A 78 -21.77 9.98 5.08
N MET A 79 -21.99 11.29 4.93
CA MET A 79 -23.13 12.01 5.51
C MET A 79 -24.48 11.53 4.97
N TYR A 80 -24.59 11.27 3.67
CA TYR A 80 -25.87 10.87 3.05
C TYR A 80 -26.16 9.36 3.14
N ASN A 81 -25.15 8.52 3.44
CA ASN A 81 -25.21 7.05 3.58
C ASN A 81 -26.19 6.34 2.63
N TYR A 82 -26.20 6.73 1.34
CA TYR A 82 -27.11 6.18 0.35
C TYR A 82 -26.44 4.99 -0.38
N PRO A 83 -26.92 3.74 -0.22
CA PRO A 83 -26.22 2.54 -0.70
C PRO A 83 -25.82 2.54 -2.18
N PRO A 84 -26.64 3.00 -3.15
CA PRO A 84 -26.22 2.98 -4.55
C PRO A 84 -25.16 4.05 -4.87
N VAL A 85 -25.09 5.16 -4.12
CA VAL A 85 -24.03 6.17 -4.29
C VAL A 85 -22.69 5.60 -3.79
N VAL A 86 -22.71 4.89 -2.67
CA VAL A 86 -21.54 4.20 -2.12
C VAL A 86 -21.04 3.13 -3.10
N LEU A 87 -21.95 2.34 -3.69
CA LEU A 87 -21.58 1.32 -4.67
C LEU A 87 -20.99 1.94 -5.95
N ALA A 88 -21.58 3.02 -6.47
CA ALA A 88 -21.06 3.74 -7.63
C ALA A 88 -19.67 4.33 -7.37
N TYR A 89 -19.43 4.80 -6.14
CA TYR A 89 -18.11 5.29 -5.74
C TYR A 89 -17.07 4.16 -5.66
N ILE A 90 -17.45 3.00 -5.10
CA ILE A 90 -16.56 1.82 -5.03
C ILE A 90 -16.20 1.32 -6.42
N THR A 91 -17.15 1.24 -7.35
CA THR A 91 -16.88 0.80 -8.73
C THR A 91 -15.97 1.79 -9.46
N LEU A 92 -16.18 3.10 -9.26
CA LEU A 92 -15.28 4.14 -9.79
C LEU A 92 -13.86 3.98 -9.23
N MET A 93 -13.71 3.79 -7.92
CA MET A 93 -12.39 3.56 -7.31
C MET A 93 -11.71 2.32 -7.87
N MET A 94 -12.43 1.21 -8.06
CA MET A 94 -11.85 -0.01 -8.64
C MET A 94 -11.41 0.19 -10.09
N LEU A 95 -12.15 0.96 -10.88
CA LEU A 95 -11.79 1.28 -12.26
C LEU A 95 -10.49 2.12 -12.30
N VAL A 96 -10.41 3.17 -11.49
CA VAL A 96 -9.20 3.99 -11.37
C VAL A 96 -8.01 3.16 -10.91
N ALA A 97 -8.20 2.30 -9.90
CA ALA A 97 -7.15 1.42 -9.40
C ALA A 97 -6.67 0.43 -10.47
N ALA A 98 -7.56 -0.16 -11.27
CA ALA A 98 -7.18 -1.08 -12.34
C ALA A 98 -6.40 -0.39 -13.47
N VAL A 99 -6.79 0.84 -13.84
CA VAL A 99 -6.05 1.65 -14.81
C VAL A 99 -4.67 2.01 -14.27
N GLU A 100 -4.56 2.42 -13.00
CA GLU A 100 -3.26 2.74 -12.42
C GLU A 100 -2.39 1.48 -12.25
N ALA A 101 -2.98 0.33 -11.92
CA ALA A 101 -2.28 -0.94 -11.74
C ALA A 101 -1.66 -1.42 -13.05
N SER A 102 -2.41 -1.30 -14.14
CA SER A 102 -1.97 -1.68 -15.48
C SER A 102 -0.97 -0.71 -16.09
N ALA A 103 -0.90 0.55 -15.63
CA ALA A 103 0.05 1.54 -16.11
C ALA A 103 1.44 1.49 -15.43
N ARG A 104 1.61 0.66 -14.37
CA ARG A 104 2.88 0.52 -13.63
C ARG A 104 3.94 -0.38 -14.29
N PRO A 105 3.59 -1.51 -14.93
CA PRO A 105 4.56 -2.41 -15.55
C PRO A 105 5.29 -1.76 -16.75
N PRO A 106 6.56 -2.12 -17.02
CA PRO A 106 7.35 -1.56 -18.11
C PRO A 106 6.83 -1.92 -19.50
N TYR A 107 6.01 -2.98 -19.61
CA TYR A 107 5.40 -3.46 -20.84
C TYR A 107 3.91 -3.68 -20.60
N VAL A 108 3.08 -2.99 -21.39
CA VAL A 108 1.61 -3.01 -21.31
C VAL A 108 1.03 -3.77 -22.50
N PHE A 109 0.06 -4.63 -22.23
CA PHE A 109 -0.74 -5.33 -23.25
C PHE A 109 -2.19 -4.82 -23.22
N ASP A 110 -2.88 -4.79 -24.36
CA ASP A 110 -4.25 -4.23 -24.47
C ASP A 110 -5.27 -4.87 -23.53
N ALA A 111 -5.12 -6.16 -23.20
CA ALA A 111 -6.03 -6.87 -22.28
C ALA A 111 -5.67 -6.71 -20.79
N MET A 112 -4.54 -6.07 -20.47
CA MET A 112 -4.00 -6.02 -19.10
C MET A 112 -4.91 -5.27 -18.14
N VAL A 113 -5.53 -4.18 -18.59
CA VAL A 113 -6.51 -3.40 -17.81
C VAL A 113 -7.71 -4.27 -17.42
N VAL A 114 -8.23 -5.06 -18.37
CA VAL A 114 -9.40 -5.93 -18.15
C VAL A 114 -9.07 -7.06 -17.20
N VAL A 115 -7.91 -7.70 -17.37
CA VAL A 115 -7.45 -8.78 -16.47
C VAL A 115 -7.21 -8.24 -15.05
N CYS A 116 -6.57 -7.07 -14.91
CA CYS A 116 -6.39 -6.42 -13.62
C CYS A 116 -7.74 -6.05 -12.98
N PHE A 117 -8.66 -5.49 -13.75
CA PHE A 117 -9.98 -5.11 -13.27
C PHE A 117 -10.77 -6.33 -12.76
N ILE A 118 -10.80 -7.43 -13.52
CA ILE A 118 -11.46 -8.67 -13.11
C ILE A 118 -10.80 -9.24 -11.85
N SER A 119 -9.47 -9.27 -11.78
CA SER A 119 -8.73 -9.81 -10.62
C SER A 119 -8.97 -8.99 -9.35
N ILE A 120 -8.90 -7.66 -9.44
CA ILE A 120 -9.15 -6.76 -8.31
C ILE A 120 -10.62 -6.85 -7.89
N THR A 121 -11.56 -6.84 -8.85
CA THR A 121 -13.00 -6.94 -8.56
C THR A 121 -13.34 -8.27 -7.91
N ALA A 122 -12.77 -9.39 -8.38
CA ALA A 122 -12.96 -10.70 -7.77
C ALA A 122 -12.41 -10.73 -6.34
N THR A 123 -11.24 -10.14 -6.10
CA THR A 123 -10.64 -10.06 -4.76
C THR A 123 -11.50 -9.22 -3.82
N VAL A 124 -11.93 -8.04 -4.24
CA VAL A 124 -12.81 -7.16 -3.46
C VAL A 124 -14.19 -7.80 -3.25
N ALA A 125 -14.73 -8.51 -4.23
CA ALA A 125 -15.98 -9.24 -4.06
C ALA A 125 -15.84 -10.35 -3.01
N MET A 126 -14.80 -11.19 -3.09
CA MET A 126 -14.60 -12.28 -2.13
C MET A 126 -14.31 -11.76 -0.71
N PHE A 127 -13.30 -10.90 -0.55
CA PHE A 127 -12.90 -10.39 0.77
C PHE A 127 -13.89 -9.37 1.32
N GLY A 128 -14.49 -8.54 0.46
CA GLY A 128 -15.53 -7.59 0.84
C GLY A 128 -16.78 -8.32 1.32
N LEU A 129 -17.32 -9.27 0.55
CA LEU A 129 -18.46 -10.06 0.99
C LEU A 129 -18.16 -10.77 2.30
N PHE A 130 -17.00 -11.42 2.43
CA PHE A 130 -16.60 -12.08 3.68
C PHE A 130 -16.56 -11.09 4.86
N THR A 131 -15.95 -9.93 4.69
CA THR A 131 -15.80 -8.94 5.77
C THR A 131 -17.15 -8.33 6.19
N PHE A 132 -18.01 -7.97 5.23
CA PHE A 132 -19.32 -7.39 5.56
C PHE A 132 -20.31 -8.42 6.13
N THR A 133 -20.28 -9.65 5.64
CA THR A 133 -21.22 -10.70 6.10
C THR A 133 -20.79 -11.37 7.40
N VAL A 134 -19.49 -11.60 7.61
CA VAL A 134 -18.97 -12.39 8.73
C VAL A 134 -18.44 -11.51 9.87
N VAL A 135 -17.75 -10.40 9.57
CA VAL A 135 -17.00 -9.63 10.58
C VAL A 135 -17.83 -8.50 11.17
N LEU A 136 -18.51 -7.70 10.34
CA LEU A 136 -19.21 -6.51 10.82
C LEU A 136 -20.64 -6.80 11.26
N GLY A 137 -21.36 -7.72 10.62
CA GLY A 137 -22.77 -8.04 10.95
C GLY A 137 -23.76 -6.86 10.80
N THR A 138 -23.27 -5.68 10.43
CA THR A 138 -24.00 -4.46 10.15
C THR A 138 -24.13 -4.27 8.64
N GLY A 139 -25.16 -3.55 8.19
CA GLY A 139 -25.36 -3.25 6.76
C GLY A 139 -24.18 -2.49 6.12
N LEU A 140 -24.29 -2.21 4.81
CA LEU A 140 -23.30 -1.47 4.01
C LEU A 140 -23.14 0.00 4.50
N ASP A 141 -22.50 0.19 5.65
CA ASP A 141 -22.19 1.52 6.17
C ASP A 141 -20.96 2.09 5.44
N ALA A 142 -21.15 3.22 4.77
CA ALA A 142 -20.14 3.86 3.94
C ALA A 142 -18.80 4.11 4.68
N GLN A 143 -18.88 4.43 5.98
CA GLN A 143 -17.73 4.73 6.84
C GLN A 143 -16.78 3.54 7.02
N TYR A 144 -17.28 2.31 6.96
CA TYR A 144 -16.45 1.10 7.06
C TYR A 144 -16.15 0.52 5.69
N CYS A 145 -17.14 0.53 4.79
CA CYS A 145 -16.97 -0.09 3.49
C CYS A 145 -15.85 0.54 2.67
N ILE A 146 -15.81 1.88 2.61
CA ILE A 146 -14.89 2.59 1.73
C ILE A 146 -13.42 2.41 2.16
N PRO A 147 -13.04 2.58 3.43
CA PRO A 147 -11.66 2.35 3.86
C PRO A 147 -11.22 0.89 3.73
N ILE A 148 -12.07 -0.07 4.09
CA ILE A 148 -11.73 -1.51 4.01
C ILE A 148 -11.47 -1.91 2.56
N ILE A 149 -12.37 -1.54 1.64
CA ILE A 149 -12.21 -1.83 0.22
C ILE A 149 -10.97 -1.12 -0.33
N GLY A 150 -10.76 0.16 0.02
CA GLY A 150 -9.58 0.92 -0.38
C GLY A 150 -8.27 0.25 0.02
N MET A 151 -8.19 -0.26 1.26
CA MET A 151 -7.02 -1.01 1.74
C MET A 151 -6.81 -2.32 0.98
N ILE A 152 -7.87 -3.11 0.76
CA ILE A 152 -7.79 -4.38 0.01
C ILE A 152 -7.34 -4.12 -1.43
N THR A 153 -7.91 -3.12 -2.08
CA THR A 153 -7.54 -2.74 -3.45
C THR A 153 -6.10 -2.26 -3.52
N GLY A 154 -5.65 -1.41 -2.58
CA GLY A 154 -4.29 -0.90 -2.56
C GLY A 154 -3.23 -1.99 -2.39
N GLN A 155 -3.45 -2.94 -1.46
CA GLN A 155 -2.54 -4.07 -1.26
C GLN A 155 -2.51 -5.00 -2.47
N SER A 156 -3.68 -5.35 -3.00
CA SER A 156 -3.81 -6.20 -4.18
C SER A 156 -3.13 -5.59 -5.40
N MET A 157 -3.31 -4.28 -5.62
CA MET A 157 -2.70 -3.53 -6.72
C MET A 157 -1.17 -3.58 -6.66
N SER A 158 -0.58 -3.41 -5.48
CA SER A 158 0.88 -3.43 -5.31
C SER A 158 1.46 -4.82 -5.62
N SER A 159 0.88 -5.88 -5.05
CA SER A 159 1.33 -7.26 -5.29
C SER A 159 1.14 -7.68 -6.76
N LEU A 160 0.02 -7.29 -7.36
CA LEU A 160 -0.27 -7.56 -8.77
C LEU A 160 0.71 -6.83 -9.70
N SER A 161 1.03 -5.56 -9.42
CA SER A 161 1.99 -4.79 -10.20
C SER A 161 3.37 -5.45 -10.23
N VAL A 162 3.84 -5.97 -9.09
CA VAL A 162 5.12 -6.69 -8.99
C VAL A 162 5.06 -8.02 -9.75
N ALA A 163 4.02 -8.81 -9.51
CA ALA A 163 3.83 -10.09 -10.19
C ALA A 163 3.79 -9.92 -11.71
N LEU A 164 2.99 -8.98 -12.22
CA LEU A 164 2.84 -8.72 -13.65
C LEU A 164 4.13 -8.21 -14.27
N SER A 165 4.81 -7.27 -13.62
CA SER A 165 6.11 -6.78 -14.12
C SER A 165 7.12 -7.93 -14.25
N ASN A 166 7.13 -8.85 -13.28
CA ASN A 166 8.01 -10.01 -13.34
C ASN A 166 7.60 -11.02 -14.42
N ILE A 167 6.30 -11.33 -14.55
CA ILE A 167 5.79 -12.21 -15.60
C ILE A 167 6.25 -11.73 -16.97
N VAL A 168 6.00 -10.46 -17.28
CA VAL A 168 6.32 -9.93 -18.62
C VAL A 168 7.82 -9.91 -18.88
N THR A 169 8.62 -9.61 -17.86
CA THR A 169 10.09 -9.63 -17.95
C THR A 169 10.61 -11.05 -18.18
N GLU A 170 10.17 -12.03 -17.39
CA GLU A 170 10.58 -13.43 -17.51
C GLU A 170 10.14 -14.06 -18.84
N PHE A 171 8.95 -13.72 -19.35
CA PHE A 171 8.51 -14.16 -20.68
C PHE A 171 9.37 -13.55 -21.81
N ALA A 172 9.80 -12.30 -21.66
CA ALA A 172 10.69 -11.66 -22.63
C ALA A 172 12.09 -12.27 -22.61
N GLU A 173 12.64 -12.52 -21.42
CA GLU A 173 14.00 -13.06 -21.25
C GLU A 173 14.09 -14.56 -21.58
N ARG A 174 13.08 -15.37 -21.22
CA ARG A 174 13.08 -16.83 -21.43
C ARG A 174 12.39 -17.29 -22.71
N LYS A 175 12.09 -16.37 -23.63
CA LYS A 175 11.37 -16.67 -24.87
C LYS A 175 11.97 -17.86 -25.63
N SER A 176 13.29 -17.92 -25.76
CA SER A 176 14.00 -19.00 -26.46
C SER A 176 13.83 -20.38 -25.78
N ASN A 177 13.78 -20.42 -24.45
CA ASN A 177 13.56 -21.64 -23.70
C ASN A 177 12.12 -22.15 -23.88
N ILE A 178 11.15 -21.24 -23.83
CA ILE A 178 9.73 -21.55 -24.04
C ILE A 178 9.49 -22.09 -25.46
N GLU A 179 10.10 -21.47 -26.47
CA GLU A 179 10.02 -21.94 -27.86
C GLU A 179 10.64 -23.33 -28.04
N ASN A 180 11.76 -23.62 -27.36
CA ASN A 180 12.37 -24.95 -27.37
C ASN A 180 11.48 -26.01 -26.72
N LEU A 181 10.87 -25.71 -25.57
CA LEU A 181 9.95 -26.64 -24.91
C LEU A 181 8.73 -26.93 -25.77
N LEU A 182 8.17 -25.91 -26.43
CA LEU A 182 7.08 -26.08 -27.39
C LEU A 182 7.50 -26.93 -28.60
N ALA A 183 8.72 -26.74 -29.10
CA ALA A 183 9.27 -27.55 -30.20
C ALA A 183 9.49 -29.03 -29.81
N LEU A 184 9.76 -29.30 -28.53
CA LEU A 184 9.85 -30.65 -27.97
C LEU A 184 8.47 -31.29 -27.70
N GLY A 185 7.37 -30.57 -27.99
CA GLY A 185 6.01 -31.05 -27.80
C GLY A 185 5.42 -30.78 -26.42
N ALA A 186 6.06 -29.95 -25.60
CA ALA A 186 5.49 -29.52 -24.32
C ALA A 186 4.21 -28.70 -24.54
N SER A 187 3.25 -28.85 -23.63
CA SER A 187 2.04 -28.03 -23.66
C SER A 187 2.35 -26.57 -23.29
N LYS A 188 1.48 -25.63 -23.72
CA LYS A 188 1.59 -24.20 -23.35
C LYS A 188 1.65 -24.00 -21.83
N TRP A 189 1.02 -24.89 -21.07
CA TRP A 189 1.00 -24.83 -19.62
C TRP A 189 2.35 -25.27 -19.04
N GLU A 190 2.89 -26.40 -19.47
CA GLU A 190 4.21 -26.86 -19.00
C GLU A 190 5.32 -25.87 -19.32
N ALA A 191 5.30 -25.28 -20.52
CA ALA A 191 6.30 -24.28 -20.92
C ALA A 191 6.21 -22.96 -20.11
N SER A 192 5.04 -22.64 -19.56
CA SER A 192 4.81 -21.39 -18.82
C SER A 192 4.86 -21.56 -17.29
N TYR A 193 4.86 -22.80 -16.79
CA TYR A 193 4.68 -23.10 -15.37
C TYR A 193 5.75 -22.48 -14.47
N ASP A 194 7.02 -22.60 -14.85
CA ASP A 194 8.13 -22.05 -14.06
C ASP A 194 8.10 -20.52 -14.00
N VAL A 195 7.77 -19.88 -15.12
CA VAL A 195 7.63 -18.42 -15.21
C VAL A 195 6.50 -17.93 -14.31
N MET A 196 5.34 -18.60 -14.35
CA MET A 196 4.21 -18.27 -13.49
C MET A 196 4.55 -18.48 -12.01
N ARG A 197 5.14 -19.62 -11.65
CA ARG A 197 5.50 -19.94 -10.26
C ARG A 197 6.46 -18.92 -9.66
N SER A 198 7.54 -18.59 -10.37
CA SER A 198 8.53 -17.60 -9.91
C SER A 198 7.88 -16.23 -9.70
N SER A 199 7.07 -15.80 -10.68
CA SER A 199 6.45 -14.47 -10.64
C SER A 199 5.38 -14.32 -9.56
N VAL A 200 4.62 -15.39 -9.28
CA VAL A 200 3.66 -15.40 -8.17
C VAL A 200 4.38 -15.30 -6.83
N LEU A 201 5.47 -16.06 -6.64
CA LEU A 201 6.26 -15.97 -5.40
C LEU A 201 6.85 -14.56 -5.20
N LEU A 202 7.35 -13.94 -6.26
CA LEU A 202 7.83 -12.56 -6.22
C LEU A 202 6.71 -11.57 -5.89
N GLY A 203 5.53 -11.73 -6.49
CA GLY A 203 4.34 -10.92 -6.17
C GLY A 203 3.86 -11.07 -4.74
N LEU A 204 4.09 -12.21 -4.09
CA LEU A 204 3.73 -12.46 -2.69
C LEU A 204 4.75 -11.91 -1.68
N THR A 205 5.95 -11.55 -2.14
CA THR A 205 7.04 -11.08 -1.26
C THR A 205 6.64 -9.87 -0.39
N PRO A 206 5.93 -8.83 -0.89
CA PRO A 206 5.50 -7.70 -0.05
C PRO A 206 4.56 -8.12 1.09
N THR A 207 3.63 -9.04 0.80
CA THR A 207 2.68 -9.56 1.77
C THR A 207 3.39 -10.38 2.83
N LEU A 208 4.29 -11.29 2.43
CA LEU A 208 5.10 -12.09 3.35
C LEU A 208 5.97 -11.20 4.24
N ASN A 209 6.66 -10.21 3.67
CA ASN A 209 7.50 -9.28 4.42
C ASN A 209 6.68 -8.52 5.48
N THR A 210 5.49 -8.03 5.10
CA THR A 210 4.60 -7.33 6.03
C THR A 210 4.13 -8.25 7.16
N MET A 211 3.77 -9.50 6.85
CA MET A 211 3.35 -10.49 7.84
C MET A 211 4.49 -10.86 8.80
N SER A 212 5.69 -11.08 8.29
CA SER A 212 6.87 -11.41 9.10
C SER A 212 7.25 -10.29 10.06
N VAL A 213 7.22 -9.03 9.60
CA VAL A 213 7.53 -7.87 10.45
C VAL A 213 6.43 -7.62 11.47
N THR A 214 5.16 -7.76 11.07
CA THR A 214 4.03 -7.53 11.99
C THR A 214 4.05 -8.53 13.15
N GLY A 215 4.41 -9.79 12.94
CA GLY A 215 4.51 -10.78 14.01
C GLY A 215 5.68 -10.59 14.97
N LEU A 216 6.75 -9.90 14.55
CA LEU A 216 7.99 -9.76 15.33
C LEU A 216 8.18 -8.36 15.93
N VAL A 217 7.72 -7.31 15.24
CA VAL A 217 8.04 -5.91 15.55
C VAL A 217 6.79 -5.09 15.88
N SER A 218 5.59 -5.56 15.53
CA SER A 218 4.35 -4.87 15.94
C SER A 218 3.90 -5.35 17.32
N ILE A 219 4.47 -4.74 18.37
CA ILE A 219 3.70 -4.50 19.59
C ILE A 219 2.83 -3.28 19.25
N PRO A 220 1.49 -3.41 19.08
CA PRO A 220 0.64 -2.24 19.00
C PRO A 220 0.79 -1.51 20.34
N GLY A 221 1.54 -0.41 20.33
CA GLY A 221 1.78 0.41 21.51
C GLY A 221 0.54 1.22 21.86
N LYS A 222 -0.50 0.54 22.35
CA LYS A 222 -1.61 1.04 23.17
C LYS A 222 -2.14 -0.11 24.03
#